data_AF-A0A8H2WPY0-F1
#
_entry.id   AF-A0A8H2WPY0-F1
#
_cell.length_a   1.000
_cell.length_b   1.000
_cell.length_c   1.000
_cell.angle_alpha   90.00
_cell.angle_beta   90.00
_cell.angle_gamma   90.00
#
_symmetry.space_group_name_H-M   'P 1'
#
loop_
_entity.id
_entity.type
_entity.pdbx_description
1 polymer ?
#
loop_
_entity_poly.entity_id
_entity_poly.type
_entity_poly.pdbx_seq_one_letter_code
_entity_poly.pdbx_strand_id
1 'polypeptide(L)'
;MVSDHPIANRISINSAEHDDLIESVTVFQSDRAEIKRQVNLDLKKGQNHIRIERLPSGINEDSIRIDGTDTAIIFDVIYHTPSNHQNRLADATMELRRAIEALQKERSITQEQSELLGNYGRTIDSKSVSIEDVQRFLDMLGPRQVAIAKRIQELDTQIEEEQEKLSEAQRKDYEDARGAQCGTAITVTVLAETDGPAELKLAYVVSDASWTPLYDVHDWRELARCGPYTFNCFSSTWQ
;
A
#
# COMPACT_ATOMS: atom_id res chain seq x y z
N MET A 1 45.76 0.89 -4.81
CA MET A 1 45.29 1.51 -3.55
C MET A 1 43.80 1.24 -3.49
N VAL A 2 43.40 0.21 -2.76
CA VAL A 2 41.99 -0.11 -2.54
C VAL A 2 41.54 0.82 -1.43
N SER A 3 40.71 1.79 -1.76
CA SER A 3 40.06 2.67 -0.80
C SER A 3 39.14 1.82 0.08
N ASP A 4 39.63 1.47 1.27
CA ASP A 4 38.84 0.94 2.39
C ASP A 4 37.72 1.94 2.67
N HIS A 5 36.53 1.66 2.15
CA HIS A 5 35.33 2.36 2.59
C HIS A 5 35.06 1.84 4.01
N PRO A 6 34.99 2.70 5.03
CA PRO A 6 34.64 2.24 6.37
C PRO A 6 33.29 1.52 6.27
N ILE A 7 33.23 0.28 6.77
CA ILE A 7 32.00 -0.51 6.85
C ILE A 7 31.07 0.26 7.78
N ALA A 8 30.17 1.05 7.20
CA ALA A 8 29.26 1.84 7.98
C ALA A 8 28.17 0.93 8.55
N ASN A 9 27.96 1.00 9.85
CA ASN A 9 26.91 0.25 10.52
C ASN A 9 25.55 0.76 10.05
N ARG A 10 24.58 -0.12 9.79
CA ARG A 10 23.26 0.26 9.29
C ARG A 10 22.18 -0.20 10.26
N ILE A 11 21.37 0.75 10.71
CA ILE A 11 20.24 0.53 11.60
C ILE A 11 18.99 1.00 10.85
N SER A 12 17.94 0.18 10.78
CA SER A 12 16.65 0.55 10.19
C SER A 12 15.54 0.40 11.23
N ILE A 13 14.66 1.40 11.31
CA ILE A 13 13.55 1.47 12.24
C ILE A 13 12.27 1.66 11.44
N ASN A 14 11.32 0.76 11.59
CA ASN A 14 10.00 0.89 11.00
C ASN A 14 9.08 1.68 11.93
N SER A 15 8.86 2.95 11.61
CA SER A 15 8.02 3.85 12.41
C SER A 15 6.56 3.43 12.55
N ALA A 16 6.02 2.69 11.57
CA ALA A 16 4.60 2.33 11.55
C ALA A 16 4.27 1.15 12.47
N GLU A 17 5.29 0.44 12.96
CA GLU A 17 5.15 -0.68 13.89
C GLU A 17 5.53 -0.28 15.33
N HIS A 18 6.05 0.93 15.51
CA HIS A 18 6.68 1.41 16.73
C HIS A 18 6.09 2.73 17.23
N ASP A 19 4.78 2.71 17.50
CA ASP A 19 4.08 3.85 18.11
C ASP A 19 4.54 4.14 19.55
N ASP A 20 5.15 3.14 20.21
CA ASP A 20 5.74 3.25 21.54
C ASP A 20 6.94 4.20 21.60
N LEU A 21 7.54 4.52 20.45
CA LEU A 21 8.62 5.49 20.33
C LEU A 21 8.12 6.95 20.27
N ILE A 22 6.81 7.18 20.21
CA ILE A 22 6.22 8.53 20.22
C ILE A 22 6.19 9.04 21.67
N GLU A 23 7.05 10.01 21.98
CA GLU A 23 7.11 10.65 23.29
C GLU A 23 5.93 11.61 23.50
N SER A 24 5.63 12.43 22.49
CA SER A 24 4.53 13.39 22.57
C SER A 24 4.02 13.82 21.21
N VAL A 25 2.74 14.20 21.19
CA VAL A 25 2.06 14.80 20.03
C VAL A 25 1.39 16.09 20.47
N THR A 26 1.71 17.19 19.81
CA THR A 26 1.09 18.51 20.04
C THR A 26 0.31 18.93 18.81
N VAL A 27 -1.02 18.93 18.90
CA VAL A 27 -1.91 19.32 17.80
C VAL A 27 -2.16 20.82 17.84
N PHE A 28 -1.98 21.48 16.69
CA PHE A 28 -2.24 22.89 16.47
C PHE A 28 -3.58 23.10 15.74
N GLN A 29 -4.16 24.30 15.88
CA GLN A 29 -5.47 24.65 15.32
C GLN A 29 -5.55 24.71 13.78
N SER A 30 -4.42 24.57 13.08
CA SER A 30 -4.32 24.70 11.61
C SER A 30 -4.06 23.36 10.94
N ASP A 31 -4.71 22.29 11.40
CA ASP A 31 -4.55 20.92 10.89
C ASP A 31 -3.09 20.45 10.86
N ARG A 32 -2.32 20.85 11.86
CA ARG A 32 -0.90 20.51 12.00
C ARG A 32 -0.66 19.84 13.34
N ALA A 33 0.25 18.89 13.38
CA ALA A 33 0.72 18.32 14.64
C ALA A 33 2.25 18.26 14.67
N GLU A 34 2.85 18.70 15.78
CA GLU A 34 4.25 18.39 16.10
C GLU A 34 4.30 17.02 16.77
N ILE A 35 5.12 16.12 16.23
CA ILE A 35 5.36 14.78 16.76
C ILE A 35 6.81 14.73 17.21
N LYS A 36 7.04 14.28 18.45
CA LYS A 36 8.36 14.01 19.00
C LYS A 36 8.50 12.52 19.25
N ARG A 37 9.57 11.95 18.69
CA ARG A 37 9.92 10.54 18.85
C ARG A 37 11.27 10.40 19.50
N GLN A 38 11.38 9.42 20.37
CA GLN A 38 12.61 9.09 21.07
C GLN A 38 12.99 7.65 20.74
N VAL A 39 14.17 7.46 20.19
CA VAL A 39 14.68 6.14 19.80
C VAL A 39 15.98 5.86 20.54
N ASN A 40 16.00 4.75 21.29
CA ASN A 40 17.20 4.26 21.96
C ASN A 40 17.89 3.24 21.04
N LEU A 41 19.16 3.47 20.73
CA LEU A 41 19.93 2.69 19.76
C LEU A 41 21.32 2.36 20.31
N ASP A 42 21.85 1.20 19.96
CA ASP A 42 23.24 0.86 20.25
C ASP A 42 24.13 1.23 19.05
N LEU A 43 24.91 2.30 19.21
CA LEU A 43 25.83 2.76 18.17
C LEU A 43 27.15 1.98 18.21
N LYS A 44 27.72 1.79 17.03
CA LYS A 44 29.08 1.25 16.86
C LYS A 44 30.06 2.38 16.61
N LYS A 45 31.28 2.23 17.12
CA LYS A 45 32.37 3.17 16.86
C LYS A 45 32.55 3.36 15.36
N GLY A 46 32.62 4.61 14.93
CA GLY A 46 32.67 5.01 13.53
C GLY A 46 31.32 5.46 13.01
N GLN A 47 31.09 5.27 11.71
CA GLN A 47 29.92 5.80 11.01
C GLN A 47 28.73 4.85 11.13
N ASN A 48 27.58 5.38 11.55
CA ASN A 48 26.31 4.68 11.65
C ASN A 48 25.29 5.39 10.75
N HIS A 49 24.58 4.64 9.92
CA HIS A 49 23.45 5.11 9.13
C HIS A 49 22.17 4.60 9.77
N ILE A 50 21.40 5.52 10.34
CA ILE A 50 20.13 5.24 10.99
C ILE A 50 19.04 5.65 10.00
N ARG A 51 18.28 4.68 9.50
CA ARG A 51 17.16 4.91 8.57
C ARG A 51 15.85 4.73 9.31
N ILE A 52 15.13 5.83 9.51
CA ILE A 52 13.78 5.83 10.08
C ILE A 52 12.81 5.80 8.91
N GLU A 53 12.16 4.66 8.72
CA GLU A 53 11.28 4.38 7.60
C GLU A 53 9.82 4.46 8.03
N ARG A 54 8.94 4.56 7.04
CA ARG A 54 7.49 4.56 7.22
C ARG A 54 6.97 5.70 8.08
N LEU A 55 7.56 6.87 7.90
CA LEU A 55 7.12 8.12 8.51
C LEU A 55 5.91 8.71 7.75
N PRO A 56 5.07 9.52 8.40
CA PRO A 56 3.93 10.17 7.74
C PRO A 56 4.33 10.93 6.46
N SER A 57 3.52 10.85 5.41
CA SER A 57 3.82 11.52 4.13
C SER A 57 3.66 13.03 4.19
N GLY A 58 2.79 13.55 5.06
CA GLY A 58 2.54 14.99 5.25
C GLY A 58 3.60 15.74 6.08
N ILE A 59 4.80 15.18 6.25
CA ILE A 59 5.88 15.83 7.00
C ILE A 59 6.34 17.10 6.26
N ASN A 60 6.43 18.19 6.99
CA ASN A 60 7.11 19.40 6.53
C ASN A 60 8.63 19.24 6.69
N GLU A 61 9.36 19.20 5.59
CA GLU A 61 10.82 19.03 5.55
C GLU A 61 11.56 20.06 6.41
N ASP A 62 11.15 21.34 6.35
CA ASP A 62 11.78 22.44 7.09
C ASP A 62 11.58 22.34 8.62
N SER A 63 10.68 21.48 9.07
CA SER A 63 10.37 21.28 10.49
C SER A 63 11.16 20.16 11.14
N ILE A 64 11.91 19.37 10.36
CA ILE A 64 12.66 18.22 10.86
C ILE A 64 13.79 18.72 11.75
N ARG A 65 13.78 18.27 13.01
CA ARG A 65 14.84 18.52 14.00
C ARG A 65 15.28 17.21 14.59
N ILE A 66 16.59 17.03 14.69
CA ILE A 66 17.20 15.80 15.18
C ILE A 66 18.22 16.19 16.25
N ASP A 67 18.00 15.68 17.45
CA ASP A 67 18.92 15.82 18.57
C ASP A 67 19.47 14.43 18.94
N GLY A 68 20.75 14.38 19.29
CA GLY A 68 21.43 13.15 19.72
C GLY A 68 22.11 13.35 21.07
N THR A 69 22.42 12.25 21.76
CA THR A 69 23.25 12.27 22.98
C THR A 69 24.68 12.73 22.70
N ASP A 70 25.35 13.34 23.68
CA ASP A 70 26.73 13.84 23.63
C ASP A 70 27.80 12.79 23.20
N THR A 71 27.46 11.50 23.15
CA THR A 71 28.36 10.41 22.77
C THR A 71 28.54 10.27 21.25
N ALA A 72 27.75 10.98 20.44
CA ALA A 72 27.84 10.88 18.99
C ALA A 72 27.49 12.21 18.29
N ILE A 73 28.17 12.48 17.18
CA ILE A 73 27.98 13.70 16.39
C ILE A 73 27.12 13.37 15.17
N ILE A 74 26.05 14.14 14.98
CA ILE A 74 25.22 14.05 13.77
C ILE A 74 25.99 14.69 12.61
N PHE A 75 26.26 13.90 11.59
CA PHE A 75 27.03 14.33 10.42
C PHE A 75 26.13 14.81 9.28
N ASP A 76 25.04 14.09 9.01
CA ASP A 76 24.15 14.37 7.90
C ASP A 76 22.72 13.89 8.17
N VAL A 77 21.74 14.57 7.59
CA VAL A 77 20.32 14.25 7.68
C VAL A 77 19.69 14.37 6.30
N ILE A 78 19.21 13.26 5.76
CA ILE A 78 18.60 13.18 4.44
C ILE A 78 17.12 12.84 4.59
N TYR A 79 16.25 13.77 4.17
CA TYR A 79 14.82 13.52 4.02
C TYR A 79 14.54 12.86 2.66
N HIS A 80 13.80 11.76 2.68
CA HIS A 80 13.33 11.05 1.49
C HIS A 80 11.83 11.29 1.35
N THR A 81 11.48 12.11 0.35
CA THR A 81 10.12 12.37 -0.10
C THR A 81 9.42 11.04 -0.44
N PRO A 82 8.10 10.89 -0.15
CA PRO A 82 7.40 9.67 -0.51
C PRO A 82 7.49 9.47 -2.02
N SER A 83 7.88 8.27 -2.44
CA SER A 83 8.03 7.97 -3.86
C SER A 83 6.66 8.04 -4.55
N ASN A 84 6.61 8.70 -5.71
CA ASN A 84 5.41 8.89 -6.52
C ASN A 84 4.95 7.58 -7.23
N HIS A 85 5.06 6.43 -6.54
CA HIS A 85 4.64 5.13 -7.05
C HIS A 85 3.15 5.08 -7.36
N GLN A 86 2.33 5.90 -6.69
CA GLN A 86 0.89 5.96 -6.90
C GLN A 86 0.51 6.28 -8.36
N ASN A 87 1.21 7.21 -9.02
CA ASN A 87 0.90 7.53 -10.42
C ASN A 87 1.27 6.38 -11.38
N ARG A 88 2.39 5.70 -11.16
CA ARG A 88 2.81 4.57 -12.02
C ARG A 88 1.91 3.35 -11.86
N LEU A 89 1.43 3.10 -10.64
CA LEU A 89 0.50 2.01 -10.36
C LEU A 89 -0.91 2.32 -10.89
N ALA A 90 -1.36 3.58 -10.79
CA ALA A 90 -2.60 4.02 -11.42
C ALA A 90 -2.59 3.86 -12.94
N ASP A 91 -1.46 4.17 -13.61
CA ASP A 91 -1.30 3.96 -15.05
C ASP A 91 -1.31 2.46 -15.40
N ALA A 92 -0.56 1.63 -14.66
CA ALA A 92 -0.50 0.19 -14.89
C ALA A 92 -1.85 -0.51 -14.67
N THR A 93 -2.61 -0.13 -13.63
CA THR A 93 -3.95 -0.68 -13.38
C THR A 93 -4.96 -0.25 -14.45
N MET A 94 -4.80 0.94 -15.03
CA MET A 94 -5.61 1.40 -16.15
C MET A 94 -5.34 0.61 -17.44
N GLU A 95 -4.07 0.28 -17.71
CA GLU A 95 -3.67 -0.55 -18.85
C GLU A 95 -4.25 -1.97 -18.73
N LEU A 96 -4.14 -2.60 -17.56
CA LEU A 96 -4.70 -3.93 -17.28
C LEU A 96 -6.23 -3.96 -17.46
N ARG A 97 -6.94 -2.92 -16.97
CA ARG A 97 -8.40 -2.80 -17.19
C ARG A 97 -8.76 -2.72 -18.66
N ARG A 98 -8.02 -1.94 -19.45
CA ARG A 98 -8.24 -1.85 -20.91
C ARG A 98 -8.00 -3.18 -21.61
N ALA A 99 -6.99 -3.95 -21.18
CA ALA A 99 -6.73 -5.28 -21.73
C ALA A 99 -7.90 -6.24 -21.44
N ILE A 100 -8.41 -6.25 -20.20
CA ILE A 100 -9.57 -7.07 -19.80
C ILE A 100 -10.81 -6.68 -20.62
N GLU A 101 -11.11 -5.39 -20.77
CA GLU A 101 -12.25 -4.92 -21.58
C GLU A 101 -12.14 -5.36 -23.05
N ALA A 102 -10.94 -5.32 -23.63
CA ALA A 102 -10.70 -5.77 -24.99
C ALA A 102 -10.96 -7.28 -25.14
N LEU A 103 -10.45 -8.09 -24.21
CA LEU A 103 -10.66 -9.54 -24.18
C LEU A 103 -12.12 -9.92 -23.97
N GLN A 104 -12.82 -9.23 -23.06
CA GLN A 104 -14.26 -9.43 -22.84
C GLN A 104 -15.09 -9.11 -24.08
N LYS A 105 -14.71 -8.06 -24.82
CA LYS A 105 -15.35 -7.71 -26.09
C LYS A 105 -15.09 -8.76 -27.17
N GLU A 106 -13.89 -9.31 -27.25
CA GLU A 106 -13.60 -10.40 -28.18
C GLU A 106 -14.39 -11.67 -27.84
N ARG A 107 -14.50 -11.98 -26.54
CA ARG A 107 -15.29 -13.09 -26.03
C ARG A 107 -16.77 -12.93 -26.37
N SER A 108 -17.35 -11.74 -26.17
CA SER A 108 -18.77 -11.50 -26.46
C SER A 108 -19.08 -11.65 -27.95
N ILE A 109 -18.20 -11.18 -28.84
CA ILE A 109 -18.33 -11.38 -30.30
C ILE A 109 -18.27 -12.88 -30.64
N THR A 110 -17.33 -13.61 -30.05
CA THR A 110 -17.16 -15.05 -30.29
C THR A 110 -18.36 -15.85 -29.77
N GLN A 111 -18.93 -15.43 -28.63
CA GLN A 111 -20.14 -16.01 -28.06
C GLN A 111 -21.36 -15.76 -28.96
N GLU A 112 -21.52 -14.54 -29.48
CA GLU A 112 -22.58 -14.21 -30.43
C GLU A 112 -22.49 -15.07 -31.71
N GLN A 113 -21.27 -15.31 -32.22
CA GLN A 113 -21.06 -16.23 -33.34
C GLN A 113 -21.51 -17.66 -33.01
N SER A 114 -21.23 -18.14 -31.79
CA SER A 114 -21.69 -19.45 -31.31
C SER A 114 -23.22 -19.55 -31.30
N GLU A 115 -23.88 -18.51 -30.78
CA GLU A 115 -25.34 -18.44 -30.69
C GLU A 115 -26.00 -18.36 -32.06
N LEU A 116 -25.45 -17.57 -32.99
CA LEU A 116 -25.91 -17.50 -34.38
C LEU A 116 -25.81 -18.87 -35.07
N LEU A 117 -24.70 -19.58 -34.90
CA LEU A 117 -24.53 -20.92 -35.46
C LEU A 117 -25.50 -21.93 -34.82
N GLY A 118 -25.76 -21.83 -33.51
CA GLY A 118 -26.75 -22.65 -32.82
C GLY A 118 -28.18 -22.40 -33.29
N ASN A 119 -28.53 -21.13 -33.51
CA ASN A 119 -29.85 -20.73 -34.03
C ASN A 119 -30.04 -21.16 -35.49
N TYR A 120 -28.98 -21.11 -36.31
CA TYR A 120 -29.00 -21.63 -37.67
C TYR A 120 -29.21 -23.16 -37.70
N GLY A 121 -28.58 -23.90 -36.78
CA GLY A 121 -28.82 -25.34 -36.61
C GLY A 121 -30.28 -25.68 -36.26
N ARG A 122 -30.98 -24.81 -35.52
CA ARG A 122 -32.39 -24.99 -35.12
C ARG A 122 -33.40 -24.64 -36.22
N THR A 123 -33.00 -23.87 -37.23
CA THR A 123 -33.88 -23.45 -38.33
C THR A 123 -33.93 -24.46 -39.48
N ILE A 124 -33.11 -25.50 -39.46
CA ILE A 124 -33.14 -26.58 -40.45
C ILE A 124 -34.34 -27.49 -40.17
N ASP A 125 -35.35 -27.43 -41.05
CA ASP A 125 -36.53 -28.29 -41.03
C ASP A 125 -36.26 -29.58 -41.82
N SER A 126 -36.43 -30.73 -41.16
CA SER A 126 -36.22 -32.08 -41.70
C SER A 126 -37.17 -32.44 -42.86
N LYS A 127 -38.19 -31.62 -43.12
CA LYS A 127 -39.15 -31.81 -44.21
C LYS A 127 -38.68 -31.29 -45.58
N SER A 128 -37.64 -30.45 -45.62
CA SER A 128 -37.25 -29.71 -46.83
C SER A 128 -35.83 -29.99 -47.35
N VAL A 129 -35.04 -30.80 -46.65
CA VAL A 129 -33.61 -31.00 -46.91
C VAL A 129 -33.27 -32.49 -47.04
N SER A 130 -32.39 -32.84 -47.98
CA SER A 130 -31.94 -34.22 -48.18
C SER A 130 -31.01 -34.68 -47.04
N ILE A 131 -30.96 -35.99 -46.77
CA ILE A 131 -30.11 -36.56 -45.70
C ILE A 131 -28.62 -36.29 -45.96
N GLU A 132 -28.20 -36.30 -47.23
CA GLU A 132 -26.82 -35.98 -47.63
C GLU A 132 -26.45 -34.52 -47.36
N ASP A 133 -27.37 -33.58 -47.58
CA ASP A 133 -27.14 -32.17 -47.30
C ASP A 133 -27.04 -31.90 -45.79
N VAL A 134 -27.81 -32.64 -44.97
CA VAL A 134 -27.71 -32.59 -43.50
C VAL A 134 -26.36 -33.13 -43.02
N GLN A 135 -25.88 -34.25 -43.56
CA GLN A 135 -24.56 -34.78 -43.19
C GLN A 135 -23.44 -33.81 -43.54
N ARG A 136 -23.42 -33.28 -44.78
CA ARG A 136 -22.42 -32.28 -45.21
C ARG A 136 -22.45 -31.03 -44.33
N PHE A 137 -23.64 -30.61 -43.90
CA PHE A 137 -23.80 -29.47 -43.01
C PHE A 137 -23.24 -29.74 -41.60
N LEU A 138 -23.52 -30.90 -41.02
CA LEU A 138 -22.99 -31.30 -39.71
C LEU A 138 -21.46 -31.44 -39.74
N ASP A 139 -20.90 -32.01 -40.81
CA ASP A 139 -19.46 -32.13 -41.01
C ASP A 139 -18.75 -30.76 -41.09
N MET A 140 -19.44 -29.72 -41.58
CA MET A 140 -18.93 -28.35 -41.61
C MET A 140 -19.12 -27.62 -40.27
N LEU A 141 -20.24 -27.84 -39.58
CA LEU A 141 -20.57 -27.15 -38.33
C LEU A 141 -19.78 -27.67 -37.13
N GLY A 142 -19.65 -28.99 -37.00
CA GLY A 142 -19.02 -29.62 -35.83
C GLY A 142 -17.62 -29.08 -35.54
N PRO A 143 -16.70 -29.07 -36.51
CA PRO A 143 -15.36 -28.51 -36.33
C PRO A 143 -15.37 -27.01 -35.98
N ARG A 144 -16.31 -26.24 -36.54
CA ARG A 144 -16.44 -24.79 -36.26
C ARG A 144 -16.94 -24.53 -34.84
N GLN A 145 -17.91 -25.29 -34.36
CA GLN A 145 -18.38 -25.18 -32.97
C GLN A 145 -17.28 -25.56 -31.97
N VAL A 146 -16.51 -26.62 -32.25
CA VAL A 146 -15.36 -26.99 -31.42
C VAL A 146 -14.29 -25.90 -31.43
N ALA A 147 -13.99 -25.29 -32.57
CA ALA A 147 -13.03 -24.20 -32.67
C ALA A 147 -13.48 -22.95 -31.89
N ILE A 148 -14.76 -22.58 -31.97
CA ILE A 148 -15.36 -21.46 -31.23
C ILE A 148 -15.34 -21.73 -29.73
N ALA A 149 -15.75 -22.93 -29.29
CA ALA A 149 -15.70 -23.30 -27.88
C ALA A 149 -14.28 -23.24 -27.31
N LYS A 150 -13.29 -23.73 -28.07
CA LYS A 150 -11.87 -23.60 -27.69
C LYS A 150 -11.42 -22.14 -27.62
N ARG A 151 -11.85 -21.28 -28.55
CA ARG A 151 -11.51 -19.86 -28.53
C ARG A 151 -12.11 -19.14 -27.31
N ILE A 152 -13.35 -19.47 -26.95
CA ILE A 152 -14.00 -18.92 -25.75
C ILE A 152 -13.25 -19.36 -24.50
N GLN A 153 -12.88 -20.64 -24.39
CA GLN A 153 -12.11 -21.16 -23.26
C GLN A 153 -10.76 -20.44 -23.12
N GLU A 154 -10.04 -20.25 -24.23
CA GLU A 154 -8.76 -19.52 -24.25
C GLU A 154 -8.94 -18.06 -23.79
N LEU A 155 -9.97 -17.38 -24.28
CA LEU A 155 -10.27 -16.00 -23.88
C LEU A 155 -10.66 -15.92 -22.39
N ASP A 156 -11.40 -16.90 -21.88
CA ASP A 156 -11.76 -16.97 -20.46
C ASP A 156 -10.53 -17.15 -19.57
N THR A 157 -9.57 -18.01 -19.96
CA THR A 157 -8.30 -18.15 -19.25
C THR A 157 -7.49 -16.86 -19.27
N GLN A 158 -7.39 -16.18 -20.42
CA GLN A 158 -6.68 -14.90 -20.52
C GLN A 158 -7.33 -13.80 -19.68
N ILE A 159 -8.67 -13.75 -19.64
CA ILE A 159 -9.40 -12.82 -18.77
C ILE A 159 -9.10 -13.10 -17.30
N GLU A 160 -9.10 -14.38 -16.89
CA GLU A 160 -8.82 -14.78 -15.51
C GLU A 160 -7.39 -14.40 -15.09
N GLU A 161 -6.40 -14.67 -15.94
CA GLU A 161 -5.00 -14.29 -15.70
C GLU A 161 -4.81 -12.77 -15.57
N GLU A 162 -5.41 -11.97 -16.45
CA GLU A 162 -5.32 -10.51 -16.38
C GLU A 162 -6.11 -9.94 -15.19
N GLN A 163 -7.22 -10.58 -14.81
CA GLN A 163 -7.99 -10.21 -13.62
C GLN A 163 -7.23 -10.53 -12.33
N GLU A 164 -6.49 -11.65 -12.28
CA GLU A 164 -5.59 -11.99 -11.18
C GLU A 164 -4.48 -10.95 -11.05
N LYS A 165 -3.79 -10.60 -12.15
CA LYS A 165 -2.79 -9.52 -12.18
C LYS A 165 -3.35 -8.19 -11.71
N LEU A 166 -4.56 -7.83 -12.14
CA LEU A 166 -5.24 -6.61 -11.69
C LEU A 166 -5.52 -6.66 -10.19
N SER A 167 -6.01 -7.81 -9.68
CA SER A 167 -6.31 -7.98 -8.26
C SER A 167 -5.05 -7.91 -7.38
N GLU A 168 -3.94 -8.47 -7.85
CA GLU A 168 -2.65 -8.38 -7.18
C GLU A 168 -2.10 -6.96 -7.19
N ALA A 169 -2.21 -6.25 -8.31
CA ALA A 169 -1.80 -4.85 -8.42
C ALA A 169 -2.63 -3.96 -7.49
N GLN A 170 -3.95 -4.15 -7.44
CA GLN A 170 -4.83 -3.42 -6.53
C GLN A 170 -4.59 -3.75 -5.05
N ARG A 171 -4.25 -5.00 -4.75
CA ARG A 171 -3.88 -5.40 -3.39
C ARG A 171 -2.57 -4.75 -2.96
N LYS A 172 -1.57 -4.71 -3.84
CA LYS A 172 -0.34 -3.96 -3.63
C LYS A 172 -0.62 -2.47 -3.46
N ASP A 173 -1.50 -1.88 -4.26
CA ASP A 173 -1.93 -0.48 -4.09
C ASP A 173 -2.60 -0.22 -2.75
N TYR A 174 -3.38 -1.17 -2.22
CA TYR A 174 -4.04 -1.01 -0.92
C TYR A 174 -3.09 -1.19 0.26
N GLU A 175 -2.18 -2.18 0.17
CA GLU A 175 -1.07 -2.35 1.12
C GLU A 175 -0.13 -1.13 1.08
N ASP A 176 0.11 -0.59 -0.11
CA ASP A 176 0.86 0.63 -0.36
C ASP A 176 0.07 1.89 -0.04
N ALA A 177 -1.26 1.92 -0.02
CA ALA A 177 -2.03 3.11 0.38
C ALA A 177 -1.90 3.34 1.89
N ARG A 178 -1.95 2.27 2.68
CA ARG A 178 -1.52 2.28 4.09
C ARG A 178 -0.02 2.60 4.22
N GLY A 179 0.79 2.14 3.27
CA GLY A 179 2.20 2.53 3.14
C GLY A 179 2.41 3.98 2.67
N ALA A 180 1.47 4.61 1.98
CA ALA A 180 1.64 5.90 1.33
C ALA A 180 1.24 7.04 2.25
N GLN A 181 0.36 6.78 3.21
CA GLN A 181 0.21 7.61 4.39
C GLN A 181 1.50 7.62 5.22
N CYS A 182 2.32 6.58 5.10
CA CYS A 182 3.61 6.41 5.78
C CYS A 182 4.77 6.23 4.77
N GLY A 183 4.86 7.09 3.75
CA GLY A 183 5.78 6.88 2.62
C GLY A 183 7.15 7.54 2.78
N THR A 184 7.35 8.38 3.80
CA THR A 184 8.60 9.12 3.98
C THR A 184 9.62 8.31 4.75
N ALA A 185 10.90 8.63 4.51
CA ALA A 185 11.98 8.11 5.33
C ALA A 185 12.97 9.23 5.65
N ILE A 186 13.61 9.15 6.81
CA ILE A 186 14.69 10.05 7.20
C ILE A 186 15.92 9.19 7.45
N THR A 187 17.03 9.53 6.81
CA THR A 187 18.32 8.88 7.05
C THR A 187 19.23 9.84 7.81
N VAL A 188 19.65 9.43 9.00
CA VAL A 188 20.58 10.17 9.85
C VAL A 188 21.91 9.46 9.82
N THR A 189 22.96 10.18 9.43
CA THR A 189 24.33 9.70 9.50
C THR A 189 24.96 10.23 10.77
N VAL A 190 25.41 9.33 11.63
CA VAL A 190 25.97 9.66 12.95
C VAL A 190 27.38 9.08 13.05
N LEU A 191 28.31 9.87 13.57
CA LEU A 191 29.67 9.46 13.88
C LEU A 191 29.81 9.27 15.40
N ALA A 192 30.01 8.03 15.84
CA ALA A 192 30.21 7.70 17.25
C ALA A 192 31.69 7.45 17.56
N GLU A 193 32.20 8.01 18.65
CA GLU A 193 33.60 7.82 19.07
C GLU A 193 33.84 6.46 19.74
N THR A 194 32.81 5.93 20.40
CA THR A 194 32.82 4.66 21.13
C THR A 194 31.57 3.84 20.83
N ASP A 195 31.66 2.52 21.00
CA ASP A 195 30.48 1.66 21.05
C ASP A 195 29.66 1.99 22.31
N GLY A 196 28.35 2.14 22.17
CA GLY A 196 27.49 2.37 23.33
C GLY A 196 26.05 2.76 23.00
N PRO A 197 25.16 2.76 24.01
CA PRO A 197 23.81 3.22 23.85
C PRO A 197 23.77 4.72 23.58
N ALA A 198 22.90 5.14 22.68
CA ALA A 198 22.62 6.53 22.36
C ALA A 198 21.12 6.74 22.20
N GLU A 199 20.67 7.93 22.56
CA GLU A 199 19.30 8.37 22.39
C GLU A 199 19.23 9.36 21.23
N LEU A 200 18.32 9.09 20.29
CA LEU A 200 18.03 9.95 19.15
C LEU A 200 16.62 10.51 19.30
N LYS A 201 16.50 11.83 19.37
CA LYS A 201 15.22 12.54 19.40
C LYS A 201 14.94 13.12 18.03
N LEU A 202 13.83 12.71 17.44
CA LEU A 202 13.35 13.20 16.15
C LEU A 202 12.07 13.99 16.39
N ALA A 203 12.06 15.27 16.01
CA ALA A 203 10.88 16.12 16.02
C ALA A 203 10.54 16.56 14.59
N TYR A 204 9.27 16.50 14.23
CA TYR A 204 8.77 16.96 12.94
C TYR A 204 7.30 17.39 13.02
N VAL A 205 6.89 18.24 12.09
CA VAL A 205 5.51 18.69 11.94
C VAL A 205 4.86 17.98 10.76
N VAL A 206 3.67 17.43 10.98
CA VAL A 206 2.83 16.79 9.96
C VAL A 206 1.63 17.70 9.66
N SER A 207 1.22 17.74 8.39
CA SER A 207 0.01 18.42 7.91
C SER A 207 -1.18 17.46 7.87
N ASP A 208 -2.40 17.98 7.79
CA ASP A 208 -3.66 17.21 7.79
C ASP A 208 -3.90 16.40 9.08
N ALA A 209 -3.41 16.91 10.21
CA ALA A 209 -3.63 16.29 11.52
C ALA A 209 -4.98 16.73 12.11
N SER A 210 -5.79 15.78 12.55
CA SER A 210 -7.06 16.04 13.23
C SER A 210 -7.10 15.36 14.60
N TRP A 211 -7.81 15.97 15.55
CA TRP A 211 -8.01 15.40 16.88
C TRP A 211 -9.50 15.40 17.22
N THR A 212 -10.03 14.22 17.53
CA THR A 212 -11.41 14.05 17.97
C THR A 212 -11.40 13.62 19.43
N PRO A 213 -11.83 14.49 20.38
CA PRO A 213 -11.87 14.12 21.79
C PRO A 213 -12.98 13.09 22.02
N LEU A 214 -12.64 11.96 22.63
CA LEU A 214 -13.61 11.00 23.15
C LEU A 214 -13.83 11.29 24.64
N TYR A 215 -15.02 11.76 24.99
CA TYR A 215 -15.39 12.00 26.37
C TYR A 215 -16.14 10.78 26.91
N ASP A 216 -15.57 10.12 27.92
CA ASP A 216 -16.31 9.15 28.73
C ASP A 216 -16.86 9.86 29.97
N VAL A 217 -18.13 10.25 29.88
CA VAL A 217 -18.83 10.87 31.00
C VAL A 217 -19.43 9.76 31.86
N HIS A 218 -18.70 9.37 32.90
CA HIS A 218 -19.25 8.49 33.93
C HIS A 218 -20.27 9.27 34.77
N ASP A 219 -21.54 8.83 34.76
CA ASP A 219 -22.59 9.37 35.61
C ASP A 219 -22.25 9.08 37.08
N TRP A 220 -22.04 10.15 37.85
CA TRP A 220 -21.50 10.13 39.22
C TRP A 220 -22.56 9.79 40.29
N ARG A 221 -23.78 9.43 39.89
CA ARG A 221 -24.93 9.31 40.81
C ARG A 221 -24.88 8.15 41.82
N GLU A 222 -23.92 7.24 41.77
CA GLU A 222 -23.83 6.12 42.74
C GLU A 222 -22.64 6.14 43.73
N LEU A 223 -21.73 7.13 43.67
CA LEU A 223 -20.50 7.13 44.50
C LEU A 223 -20.36 8.35 45.42
N ALA A 224 -21.45 8.78 46.06
CA ALA A 224 -21.44 9.86 47.05
C ALA A 224 -20.77 9.50 48.41
N ARG A 225 -19.70 8.69 48.45
CA ARG A 225 -18.97 8.41 49.70
C ARG A 225 -17.44 8.44 49.69
N CYS A 226 -16.74 8.62 48.57
CA CYS A 226 -15.26 8.69 48.62
C CYS A 226 -14.65 9.65 47.57
N GLY A 227 -14.11 10.78 48.05
CA GLY A 227 -12.88 11.43 47.53
C GLY A 227 -12.92 12.17 46.17
N PRO A 228 -12.05 13.19 45.96
CA PRO A 228 -12.15 14.10 44.84
C PRO A 228 -11.58 13.49 43.54
N TYR A 229 -12.44 13.42 42.54
CA TYR A 229 -12.20 13.42 41.08
C TYR A 229 -10.80 12.99 40.59
N THR A 230 -10.68 11.71 40.20
CA THR A 230 -9.63 11.26 39.28
C THR A 230 -10.14 11.34 37.85
N PHE A 231 -9.62 12.30 37.08
CA PHE A 231 -9.72 12.33 35.62
C PHE A 231 -8.70 11.33 35.05
N ASN A 232 -9.15 10.16 34.62
CA ASN A 232 -8.31 9.24 33.85
C ASN A 232 -8.55 9.48 32.36
N CYS A 233 -7.57 10.12 31.70
CA CYS A 233 -7.51 10.26 30.26
C CYS A 233 -6.87 8.99 29.68
N PHE A 234 -7.66 8.07 29.11
CA PHE A 234 -7.11 6.93 28.35
C PHE A 234 -6.89 7.31 26.89
N SER A 235 -5.76 6.86 26.35
CA SER A 235 -5.25 7.13 25.00
C SER A 235 -6.24 6.74 23.90
N SER A 236 -6.43 7.63 22.92
CA SER A 236 -7.21 7.37 21.71
C SER A 236 -6.34 6.78 20.61
N THR A 237 -6.91 5.83 19.88
CA THR A 237 -6.37 5.21 18.67
C THR A 237 -6.33 6.23 17.54
N TRP A 238 -5.19 6.35 16.86
CA TRP A 238 -5.01 7.21 15.69
C TRP A 238 -5.48 6.48 14.41
N GLN A 239 -6.13 7.21 13.49
CA GLN A 239 -6.53 6.78 12.15
C GLN A 239 -5.82 7.64 11.10
#